data_AF-A0A9E2G1Y4-F1
#
_entry.id   AF-A0A9E2G1Y4-F1
#
_cell.length_a   1.000
_cell.length_b   1.000
_cell.length_c   1.000
_cell.angle_alpha   90.00
_cell.angle_beta   90.00
_cell.angle_gamma   90.00
#
_symmetry.space_group_name_H-M   'P 1'
#
loop_
_entity.id
_entity.type
_entity.pdbx_description
1 polymer ?
#
loop_
_entity_poly.entity_id
_entity_poly.type
_entity_poly.pdbx_seq_one_letter_code
_entity_poly.pdbx_strand_id
1 'polypeptide(L)'
;MTRFRFPRPLLLFVTLLALTAPFACEDPKTVDSCGDDFIDPGEDCDGDQLNGASCTSIGYYNAAGTLRCTAGCTFDVSSCGGHCGDDLVEGAEGEQCEGANLSGASCETLNFSRGGALSCGTDCRYDTSLCLSTCGDGNREPDEDCDDANDATGDGCAPDCTVESGWTCTTDTQSVCTPICPEGLSWCGEGDCADLFNDPARCGACDTPCDGGLPCIAGVCREPDAPWGPAGNFQGSPTTYMGEARNFDLGSCNGRLVMFMHDEVSANPEDPKVPTFRVYVLDENLGQWAPQPELLPELPQDFIVAPGLAVTCRGEQITAAYGISRFPDTPPGIMVRVLDPMATQWRPLSGTNLTTSCWQNTWIDIGFDAQGNLHVLDMCHSYSSSQMVEYAWFDGDQWNTAPSINGTPRLVAGMGAGHPSLAFAQGQAVLGVASRNPDSFLSEHRVQRWDGEAWARTDLLNPDGISDRWIDDISVDVNGVAMCAAWTEDVEPTPGDDAIDSRVFVRCADDLESSWSPQGADALVTVDHQGRSPAIAMVGNYVYLAYLYPESDEYVGPEFYWHIRVIRRPILEETSWEVVGNSIYGYYYPQNTYPPQLLLAGSRLVLGYIENENTINSSYNVHVMSP
;
A
#
# COMPACT_ATOMS: atom_id res chain seq x y z
N MET A 1 -50.43 -38.34 -36.18
CA MET A 1 -50.84 -38.06 -37.57
C MET A 1 -49.59 -38.11 -38.44
N THR A 2 -49.69 -38.79 -39.59
CA THR A 2 -48.87 -38.67 -40.84
C THR A 2 -47.34 -38.78 -40.73
N ARG A 3 -46.70 -39.94 -41.01
CA ARG A 3 -46.40 -40.62 -42.31
C ARG A 3 -45.40 -39.91 -43.26
N PHE A 4 -44.23 -40.56 -43.40
CA PHE A 4 -43.48 -40.92 -44.63
C PHE A 4 -43.06 -39.85 -45.67
N ARG A 5 -41.75 -39.88 -46.06
CA ARG A 5 -41.29 -40.34 -47.40
C ARG A 5 -39.76 -40.50 -47.54
N PHE A 6 -39.40 -41.57 -48.25
CA PHE A 6 -38.11 -42.08 -48.79
C PHE A 6 -37.63 -41.29 -50.04
N PRO A 7 -36.37 -41.40 -50.57
CA PRO A 7 -35.87 -42.59 -51.31
C PRO A 7 -34.34 -42.90 -51.32
N ARG A 8 -34.03 -44.10 -51.86
CA ARG A 8 -32.73 -44.76 -52.21
C ARG A 8 -32.03 -44.09 -53.44
N PRO A 9 -31.03 -44.73 -54.13
CA PRO A 9 -29.65 -45.19 -53.81
C PRO A 9 -28.60 -44.69 -54.86
N LEU A 10 -27.27 -44.88 -54.70
CA LEU A 10 -26.35 -45.05 -55.87
C LEU A 10 -24.95 -45.60 -55.53
N LEU A 11 -24.44 -46.39 -56.49
CA LEU A 11 -23.14 -47.06 -56.65
C LEU A 11 -21.90 -46.15 -56.62
N LEU A 12 -20.73 -46.72 -56.24
CA LEU A 12 -19.45 -46.76 -57.01
C LEU A 12 -18.43 -47.62 -56.20
N PHE A 13 -18.08 -48.84 -56.60
CA PHE A 13 -16.92 -49.24 -57.41
C PHE A 13 -15.59 -48.53 -57.07
N VAL A 14 -14.58 -49.29 -56.61
CA VAL A 14 -13.18 -49.38 -57.12
C VAL A 14 -12.27 -50.17 -56.14
N THR A 15 -11.79 -51.31 -56.64
CA THR A 15 -10.51 -52.04 -56.43
C THR A 15 -9.37 -51.27 -55.72
N LEU A 16 -8.46 -51.83 -54.91
CA LEU A 16 -7.50 -52.91 -55.19
C LEU A 16 -6.52 -53.09 -53.99
N LEU A 17 -6.05 -54.33 -53.76
CA LEU A 17 -4.76 -54.77 -53.20
C LEU A 17 -4.39 -54.55 -51.71
N ALA A 18 -4.48 -55.67 -50.96
CA ALA A 18 -3.47 -56.28 -50.10
C ALA A 18 -2.43 -55.40 -49.37
N LEU A 19 -2.44 -55.44 -48.03
CA LEU A 19 -1.26 -55.75 -47.24
C LEU A 19 -1.69 -56.33 -45.88
N THR A 20 -1.25 -57.54 -45.58
CA THR A 20 -1.39 -58.23 -44.30
C THR A 20 -0.45 -57.61 -43.27
N ALA A 21 -0.99 -57.13 -42.15
CA ALA A 21 -0.24 -56.99 -40.91
C ALA A 21 -1.17 -57.42 -39.76
N PRO A 22 -0.84 -58.50 -39.01
CA PRO A 22 -1.47 -58.72 -37.73
C PRO A 22 -0.85 -57.72 -36.77
N PHE A 23 -1.61 -56.72 -36.32
CA PHE A 23 -1.33 -56.12 -35.03
C PHE A 23 -1.64 -57.19 -33.99
N ALA A 24 -0.65 -58.03 -33.72
CA ALA A 24 -0.55 -58.68 -32.43
C ALA A 24 -0.53 -57.53 -31.40
N CYS A 25 -1.41 -57.59 -30.39
CA CYS A 25 -1.01 -57.04 -29.10
C CYS A 25 0.32 -57.71 -28.78
N GLU A 26 1.38 -56.92 -28.60
CA GLU A 26 2.47 -57.38 -27.75
C GLU A 26 1.84 -57.83 -26.44
N ASP A 27 2.25 -59.02 -25.98
CA ASP A 27 1.90 -59.49 -24.64
C ASP A 27 2.10 -58.32 -23.65
N PRO A 28 1.19 -58.09 -22.69
CA PRO A 28 1.57 -57.23 -21.57
C PRO A 28 2.84 -57.85 -20.99
N LYS A 29 3.97 -57.12 -21.07
CA LYS A 29 5.16 -57.44 -20.28
C LYS A 29 4.70 -57.39 -18.82
N THR A 30 4.29 -58.53 -18.29
CA THR A 30 4.33 -58.76 -16.85
C THR A 30 5.67 -59.40 -16.61
N VAL A 31 6.70 -58.58 -16.56
CA VAL A 31 7.95 -58.99 -15.92
C VAL A 31 8.28 -57.88 -14.95
N ASP A 32 7.76 -58.05 -13.74
CA ASP A 32 8.29 -57.52 -12.48
C ASP A 32 9.80 -57.85 -12.45
N SER A 33 10.61 -57.04 -13.14
CA SER A 33 12.00 -57.37 -13.43
C SER A 33 12.84 -56.13 -13.59
N CYS A 34 13.32 -55.67 -12.44
CA CYS A 34 14.41 -54.74 -12.32
C CYS A 34 15.53 -54.90 -13.37
N GLY A 35 15.93 -53.79 -13.95
CA GLY A 35 16.96 -53.65 -14.97
C GLY A 35 16.45 -53.74 -16.40
N ASP A 36 15.17 -53.44 -16.64
CA ASP A 36 14.57 -53.41 -17.98
C ASP A 36 14.32 -52.00 -18.55
N ASP A 37 14.88 -50.98 -17.87
CA ASP A 37 14.81 -49.56 -18.17
C ASP A 37 13.39 -48.97 -18.08
N PHE A 38 12.48 -49.65 -17.37
CA PHE A 38 11.12 -49.19 -17.10
C PHE A 38 10.79 -49.33 -15.61
N ILE A 39 10.29 -48.26 -14.99
CA ILE A 39 9.94 -48.28 -13.55
C ILE A 39 8.58 -48.97 -13.38
N ASP A 40 8.59 -50.18 -12.81
CA ASP A 40 7.39 -50.96 -12.56
C ASP A 40 6.72 -50.62 -11.20
N PRO A 41 5.42 -50.93 -11.01
CA PRO A 41 4.76 -50.73 -9.73
C PRO A 41 5.43 -51.51 -8.58
N GLY A 42 6.11 -50.79 -7.69
CA GLY A 42 6.83 -51.36 -6.55
C GLY A 42 8.35 -51.12 -6.57
N GLU A 43 8.87 -50.56 -7.66
CA GLU A 43 10.28 -50.14 -7.80
C GLU A 43 10.44 -48.65 -7.48
N ASP A 44 11.56 -48.29 -6.86
CA ASP A 44 11.92 -46.87 -6.64
C ASP A 44 12.57 -46.26 -7.90
N CYS A 45 13.24 -47.08 -8.70
CA CYS A 45 13.99 -46.72 -9.91
C CYS A 45 14.27 -47.98 -10.77
N ASP A 46 14.65 -47.83 -12.04
CA ASP A 46 15.17 -48.92 -12.89
C ASP A 46 16.34 -48.42 -13.76
N GLY A 47 17.51 -49.04 -13.64
CA GLY A 47 18.69 -48.67 -14.44
C GLY A 47 19.10 -47.21 -14.20
N ASP A 48 19.06 -46.38 -15.25
CA ASP A 48 19.31 -44.94 -15.16
C ASP A 48 18.00 -44.13 -14.94
N GLN A 49 16.83 -44.76 -14.93
CA GLN A 49 15.53 -44.12 -14.67
C GLN A 49 15.30 -43.96 -13.16
N LEU A 50 15.54 -42.76 -12.64
CA LEU A 50 15.33 -42.42 -11.23
C LEU A 50 13.97 -41.76 -10.95
N ASN A 51 13.05 -41.74 -11.92
CA ASN A 51 11.78 -41.01 -11.82
C ASN A 51 11.92 -39.50 -11.51
N GLY A 52 13.03 -38.89 -11.90
CA GLY A 52 13.34 -37.49 -11.57
C GLY A 52 13.87 -37.26 -10.15
N ALA A 53 14.10 -38.32 -9.37
CA ALA A 53 14.68 -38.21 -8.03
C ALA A 53 16.17 -37.83 -8.06
N SER A 54 16.55 -36.94 -7.16
CA SER A 54 17.90 -36.59 -6.73
C SER A 54 18.06 -36.83 -5.23
N CYS A 55 19.29 -36.82 -4.72
CA CYS A 55 19.55 -36.91 -3.27
C CYS A 55 18.74 -35.88 -2.46
N THR A 56 18.68 -34.63 -2.94
CA THR A 56 17.88 -33.57 -2.30
C THR A 56 16.38 -33.83 -2.34
N SER A 57 15.86 -34.39 -3.45
CA SER A 57 14.43 -34.67 -3.58
C SER A 57 13.95 -35.78 -2.64
N ILE A 58 14.86 -36.63 -2.16
CA ILE A 58 14.57 -37.75 -1.23
C ILE A 58 15.05 -37.45 0.20
N GLY A 59 15.36 -36.19 0.52
CA GLY A 59 15.59 -35.73 1.90
C GLY A 59 17.04 -35.67 2.37
N TYR A 60 18.03 -35.87 1.48
CA TYR A 60 19.45 -35.77 1.85
C TYR A 60 20.04 -34.39 1.54
N TYR A 61 20.98 -33.94 2.36
CA TYR A 61 21.54 -32.58 2.27
C TYR A 61 22.58 -32.42 1.16
N ASN A 62 23.36 -33.45 0.84
CA ASN A 62 24.39 -33.32 -0.20
C ASN A 62 23.81 -33.35 -1.62
N ALA A 63 23.49 -32.16 -2.13
CA ALA A 63 23.03 -31.93 -3.50
C ALA A 63 24.05 -32.30 -4.58
N ALA A 64 25.34 -32.38 -4.25
CA ALA A 64 26.38 -32.82 -5.19
C ALA A 64 26.48 -34.36 -5.28
N GLY A 65 25.77 -35.09 -4.41
CA GLY A 65 25.66 -36.54 -4.43
C GLY A 65 24.97 -37.03 -5.71
N THR A 66 25.51 -38.08 -6.31
CA THR A 66 24.84 -38.76 -7.43
C THR A 66 23.98 -39.92 -6.89
N LEU A 67 22.66 -39.74 -6.92
CA LEU A 67 21.69 -40.82 -6.67
C LEU A 67 21.78 -41.85 -7.81
N ARG A 68 21.78 -43.14 -7.48
CA ARG A 68 21.85 -44.23 -8.49
C ARG A 68 20.79 -45.28 -8.20
N CYS A 69 20.49 -46.12 -9.19
CA CYS A 69 19.66 -47.28 -8.97
C CYS A 69 20.51 -48.52 -8.71
N THR A 70 20.12 -49.33 -7.72
CA THR A 70 20.75 -50.63 -7.47
C THR A 70 20.22 -51.68 -8.46
N ALA A 71 20.91 -52.82 -8.55
CA ALA A 71 20.42 -53.99 -9.31
C ALA A 71 19.16 -54.65 -8.71
N GLY A 72 18.65 -54.13 -7.58
CA GLY A 72 17.39 -54.52 -6.96
C GLY A 72 16.32 -53.43 -7.01
N CYS A 73 16.50 -52.39 -7.84
CA CYS A 73 15.52 -51.35 -8.12
C CYS A 73 15.09 -50.51 -6.91
N THR A 74 16.06 -50.32 -6.01
CA THR A 74 16.02 -49.37 -4.90
C THR A 74 17.08 -48.29 -5.11
N PHE A 75 16.89 -47.12 -4.52
CA PHE A 75 17.89 -46.06 -4.55
C PHE A 75 19.19 -46.45 -3.82
N ASP A 76 20.33 -46.19 -4.46
CA ASP A 76 21.67 -46.18 -3.84
C ASP A 76 21.98 -44.75 -3.39
N VAL A 77 21.90 -44.55 -2.08
CA VAL A 77 22.10 -43.26 -1.39
C VAL A 77 23.53 -43.07 -0.88
N SER A 78 24.46 -43.97 -1.22
CA SER A 78 25.83 -43.96 -0.70
C SER A 78 26.59 -42.66 -0.99
N SER A 79 26.22 -41.92 -2.04
CA SER A 79 26.76 -40.60 -2.37
C SER A 79 25.95 -39.42 -1.83
N CYS A 80 24.75 -39.67 -1.29
CA CYS A 80 23.77 -38.64 -0.94
C CYS A 80 24.01 -37.97 0.41
N GLY A 81 24.75 -38.61 1.33
CA GLY A 81 25.34 -38.07 2.57
C GLY A 81 24.47 -37.13 3.44
N GLY A 82 24.30 -37.47 4.73
CA GLY A 82 23.63 -36.62 5.73
C GLY A 82 22.13 -36.45 5.46
N HIS A 83 21.29 -36.91 6.38
CA HIS A 83 19.85 -36.65 6.35
C HIS A 83 19.27 -36.79 7.75
N CYS A 84 18.19 -36.05 8.01
CA CYS A 84 17.43 -36.25 9.22
C CYS A 84 16.94 -37.69 9.33
N GLY A 85 17.22 -38.33 10.47
CA GLY A 85 16.94 -39.73 10.75
C GLY A 85 18.17 -40.65 10.73
N ASP A 86 19.39 -40.13 10.65
CA ASP A 86 20.62 -40.93 10.42
C ASP A 86 21.54 -41.12 11.63
N ASP A 87 21.02 -40.81 12.81
CA ASP A 87 21.70 -40.88 14.11
C ASP A 87 22.89 -39.89 14.26
N LEU A 88 23.12 -38.98 13.31
CA LEU A 88 24.06 -37.87 13.40
C LEU A 88 23.32 -36.53 13.47
N VAL A 89 23.94 -35.50 14.07
CA VAL A 89 23.36 -34.14 14.10
C VAL A 89 24.20 -33.24 13.21
N GLU A 90 23.65 -32.91 12.05
CA GLU A 90 24.25 -32.15 10.97
C GLU A 90 23.92 -30.67 11.15
N GLY A 91 24.35 -30.07 12.27
CA GLY A 91 23.99 -28.68 12.61
C GLY A 91 24.36 -27.63 11.55
N ALA A 92 25.32 -27.91 10.67
CA ALA A 92 25.65 -27.05 9.52
C ALA A 92 24.58 -27.05 8.41
N GLU A 93 23.80 -28.13 8.31
CA GLU A 93 22.68 -28.31 7.37
C GLU A 93 21.34 -27.95 8.02
N GLY A 94 21.36 -27.52 9.29
CA GLY A 94 20.21 -26.96 10.00
C GLY A 94 19.56 -27.90 11.01
N GLU A 95 20.05 -29.10 11.24
CA GLU A 95 19.52 -29.98 12.28
C GLU A 95 19.80 -29.45 13.69
N GLN A 96 18.84 -29.65 14.60
CA GLN A 96 18.97 -29.30 16.01
C GLN A 96 19.22 -30.55 16.88
N CYS A 97 18.67 -31.68 16.46
CA CYS A 97 18.68 -32.94 17.19
C CYS A 97 18.53 -34.11 16.22
N GLU A 98 18.72 -35.33 16.72
CA GLU A 98 18.52 -36.56 15.96
C GLU A 98 18.03 -37.68 16.89
N GLY A 99 16.84 -38.21 16.66
CA GLY A 99 16.23 -39.22 17.52
C GLY A 99 16.27 -38.85 19.02
N ALA A 100 17.09 -39.55 19.81
CA ALA A 100 17.30 -39.27 21.24
C ALA A 100 18.47 -38.31 21.53
N ASN A 101 19.29 -38.00 20.52
CA ASN A 101 20.40 -37.07 20.62
C ASN A 101 19.89 -35.63 20.46
N LEU A 102 19.62 -34.97 21.59
CA LEU A 102 19.15 -33.58 21.64
C LEU A 102 20.28 -32.54 21.63
N SER A 103 21.51 -32.93 21.28
CA SER A 103 22.67 -32.03 21.26
C SER A 103 22.95 -31.29 22.58
N GLY A 104 22.54 -31.87 23.71
CA GLY A 104 22.65 -31.27 25.04
C GLY A 104 21.57 -30.24 25.39
N ALA A 105 20.59 -30.02 24.52
CA ALA A 105 19.43 -29.20 24.81
C ALA A 105 18.43 -29.91 25.74
N SER A 106 17.66 -29.09 26.43
CA SER A 106 16.56 -29.38 27.34
C SER A 106 15.55 -28.24 27.26
N CYS A 107 14.34 -28.44 27.78
CA CYS A 107 13.35 -27.37 27.85
C CYS A 107 13.90 -26.15 28.61
N GLU A 108 14.64 -26.36 29.70
CA GLU A 108 15.25 -25.28 30.49
C GLU A 108 16.29 -24.48 29.68
N THR A 109 17.08 -25.13 28.84
CA THR A 109 18.03 -24.43 27.95
C THR A 109 17.36 -23.71 26.78
N LEU A 110 16.08 -24.01 26.51
CA LEU A 110 15.25 -23.36 25.50
C LEU A 110 14.31 -22.31 26.11
N ASN A 111 14.61 -21.85 27.33
CA ASN A 111 13.89 -20.83 28.07
C ASN A 111 12.54 -21.23 28.68
N PHE A 112 12.23 -22.53 28.83
CA PHE A 112 11.03 -22.98 29.55
C PHE A 112 11.34 -23.16 31.04
N SER A 113 10.86 -22.23 31.88
CA SER A 113 11.25 -22.14 33.30
C SER A 113 10.85 -23.34 34.15
N ARG A 114 9.84 -24.11 33.72
CA ARG A 114 9.39 -25.33 34.39
C ARG A 114 9.98 -26.63 33.84
N GLY A 115 10.85 -26.53 32.83
CA GLY A 115 11.47 -27.69 32.18
C GLY A 115 10.46 -28.49 31.37
N GLY A 116 10.53 -29.82 31.47
CA GLY A 116 9.66 -30.73 30.72
C GLY A 116 10.43 -31.80 29.97
N ALA A 117 9.77 -32.44 29.00
CA ALA A 117 10.43 -33.40 28.11
C ALA A 117 10.66 -32.75 26.75
N LEU A 118 11.91 -32.62 26.35
CA LEU A 118 12.26 -32.20 25.00
C LEU A 118 12.39 -33.45 24.12
N SER A 119 11.77 -33.45 22.93
CA SER A 119 11.93 -34.50 21.93
C SER A 119 12.50 -33.94 20.63
N CYS A 120 12.94 -34.85 19.75
CA CYS A 120 13.31 -34.51 18.39
C CYS A 120 12.17 -34.85 17.42
N GLY A 121 11.75 -33.88 16.63
CA GLY A 121 10.78 -34.06 15.55
C GLY A 121 11.34 -34.86 14.38
N THR A 122 10.48 -35.32 13.48
CA THR A 122 10.86 -36.05 12.26
C THR A 122 11.55 -35.18 11.21
N ASP A 123 11.60 -33.88 11.44
CA ASP A 123 12.30 -32.86 10.65
C ASP A 123 13.59 -32.38 11.34
N CYS A 124 14.02 -33.09 12.41
CA CYS A 124 15.23 -32.81 13.19
C CYS A 124 15.23 -31.41 13.82
N ARG A 125 14.03 -30.90 14.12
CA ARG A 125 13.78 -29.74 14.97
C ARG A 125 13.37 -30.17 16.36
N TYR A 126 13.66 -29.33 17.34
CA TYR A 126 13.19 -29.54 18.69
C TYR A 126 11.65 -29.53 18.74
N ASP A 127 11.08 -30.60 19.29
CA ASP A 127 9.67 -30.66 19.63
C ASP A 127 9.51 -30.22 21.09
N THR A 128 9.00 -29.00 21.26
CA THR A 128 8.78 -28.36 22.57
C THR A 128 7.37 -28.60 23.11
N SER A 129 6.55 -29.46 22.49
CA SER A 129 5.15 -29.68 22.90
C SER A 129 4.96 -30.23 24.31
N LEU A 130 6.02 -30.79 24.90
CA LEU A 130 6.06 -31.29 26.28
C LEU A 130 6.98 -30.47 27.19
N CYS A 131 7.45 -29.31 26.73
CA CYS A 131 8.02 -28.28 27.59
C CYS A 131 6.91 -27.54 28.34
N LEU A 132 7.22 -27.09 29.55
CA LEU A 132 6.26 -26.49 30.47
C LEU A 132 6.69 -25.05 30.78
N SER A 133 5.77 -24.12 30.55
CA SER A 133 5.86 -22.68 30.86
C SER A 133 5.26 -22.36 32.25
N THR A 134 5.56 -21.18 32.76
CA THR A 134 4.97 -20.62 33.98
C THR A 134 4.58 -19.17 33.76
N CYS A 135 3.29 -18.99 33.47
CA CYS A 135 2.74 -17.66 33.38
C CYS A 135 2.86 -16.84 34.67
N GLY A 136 3.26 -15.58 34.52
CA GLY A 136 3.35 -14.59 35.59
C GLY A 136 4.64 -14.64 36.38
N ASP A 137 5.73 -15.18 35.80
CA ASP A 137 7.03 -15.27 36.46
C ASP A 137 8.03 -14.17 36.04
N GLY A 138 7.62 -13.30 35.11
CA GLY A 138 8.39 -12.20 34.55
C GLY A 138 9.33 -12.62 33.42
N ASN A 139 9.14 -13.82 32.86
CA ASN A 139 9.91 -14.37 31.75
C ASN A 139 9.01 -14.98 30.68
N ARG A 140 8.60 -14.15 29.71
CA ARG A 140 7.85 -14.51 28.52
C ARG A 140 8.52 -15.65 27.76
N GLU A 141 7.94 -16.83 27.89
CA GLU A 141 8.41 -18.06 27.29
C GLU A 141 8.00 -18.20 25.82
N PRO A 142 8.63 -19.12 25.05
CA PRO A 142 8.35 -19.25 23.62
C PRO A 142 6.87 -19.54 23.26
N ASP A 143 6.12 -20.15 24.18
CA ASP A 143 4.71 -20.51 24.03
C ASP A 143 3.74 -19.51 24.70
N GLU A 144 4.24 -18.43 25.27
CA GLU A 144 3.45 -17.39 25.91
C GLU A 144 3.23 -16.20 24.97
N ASP A 145 2.02 -15.64 24.95
CA ASP A 145 1.76 -14.40 24.21
C ASP A 145 2.25 -13.17 24.99
N CYS A 146 2.20 -13.23 26.32
CA CYS A 146 2.64 -12.21 27.28
C CYS A 146 3.12 -12.85 28.60
N ASP A 147 3.88 -12.12 29.41
CA ASP A 147 4.09 -12.43 30.84
C ASP A 147 4.31 -11.11 31.60
N ASP A 148 3.36 -10.68 32.41
CA ASP A 148 3.44 -9.40 33.15
C ASP A 148 3.93 -9.55 34.61
N ALA A 149 4.55 -10.69 34.93
CA ALA A 149 5.03 -11.09 36.24
C ALA A 149 3.96 -11.27 37.34
N ASN A 150 2.70 -11.49 36.96
CA ASN A 150 1.67 -11.87 37.90
C ASN A 150 0.55 -12.74 37.27
N ASP A 151 -0.41 -13.19 38.09
CA ASP A 151 -1.56 -14.01 37.66
C ASP A 151 -2.91 -13.29 37.88
N ALA A 152 -2.90 -11.96 37.97
CA ALA A 152 -4.12 -11.19 38.01
C ALA A 152 -4.81 -11.19 36.63
N THR A 153 -6.07 -10.81 36.67
CA THR A 153 -6.88 -10.61 35.46
C THR A 153 -7.25 -9.13 35.41
N GLY A 154 -7.37 -8.56 34.22
CA GLY A 154 -7.73 -7.17 34.00
C GLY A 154 -6.55 -6.20 33.97
N ASP A 155 -5.32 -6.71 33.85
CA ASP A 155 -4.07 -5.97 33.66
C ASP A 155 -3.41 -6.28 32.30
N GLY A 156 -4.05 -7.10 31.47
CA GLY A 156 -3.69 -7.31 30.07
C GLY A 156 -2.98 -8.61 29.75
N CYS A 157 -2.46 -9.32 30.74
CA CYS A 157 -1.98 -10.69 30.58
C CYS A 157 -2.80 -11.65 31.43
N ALA A 158 -3.51 -12.58 30.79
CA ALA A 158 -4.34 -13.54 31.51
C ALA A 158 -3.46 -14.59 32.24
N PRO A 159 -4.00 -15.30 33.25
CA PRO A 159 -3.26 -16.36 33.97
C PRO A 159 -2.85 -17.57 33.11
N ASP A 160 -3.31 -17.65 31.86
CA ASP A 160 -2.91 -18.63 30.86
C ASP A 160 -1.96 -18.06 29.81
N CYS A 161 -1.40 -16.88 30.06
CA CYS A 161 -0.44 -16.15 29.22
C CYS A 161 -0.96 -15.82 27.82
N THR A 162 -2.28 -15.66 27.73
CA THR A 162 -2.94 -15.05 26.59
C THR A 162 -3.15 -13.55 26.84
N VAL A 163 -2.97 -12.73 25.81
CA VAL A 163 -3.26 -11.28 25.90
C VAL A 163 -4.77 -11.09 26.08
N GLU A 164 -5.16 -10.32 27.09
CA GLU A 164 -6.57 -10.07 27.36
C GLU A 164 -7.23 -9.22 26.26
N SER A 165 -8.53 -9.44 26.03
CA SER A 165 -9.27 -8.68 25.02
C SER A 165 -9.26 -7.18 25.33
N GLY A 166 -8.87 -6.38 24.33
CA GLY A 166 -8.75 -4.92 24.49
C GLY A 166 -7.42 -4.47 25.10
N TRP A 167 -6.41 -5.34 25.14
CA TRP A 167 -5.06 -5.02 25.58
C TRP A 167 -4.03 -5.32 24.51
N THR A 168 -2.89 -4.66 24.60
CA THR A 168 -1.67 -4.97 23.84
C THR A 168 -0.51 -5.05 24.82
N CYS A 169 0.44 -5.96 24.57
CA CYS A 169 1.56 -6.23 25.48
C CYS A 169 2.89 -6.13 24.74
N THR A 170 3.94 -5.64 25.41
CA THR A 170 5.29 -5.65 24.84
C THR A 170 5.84 -7.08 24.74
N THR A 171 6.77 -7.29 23.79
CA THR A 171 7.44 -8.59 23.56
C THR A 171 8.74 -8.74 24.36
N ASP A 172 8.91 -7.95 25.41
CA ASP A 172 10.05 -8.06 26.31
C ASP A 172 9.94 -9.33 27.18
N THR A 173 11.02 -9.69 27.90
CA THR A 173 10.97 -10.83 28.84
C THR A 173 9.89 -10.63 29.91
N GLN A 174 9.68 -9.40 30.37
CA GLN A 174 8.49 -9.06 31.14
C GLN A 174 7.64 -8.14 30.27
N SER A 175 6.49 -8.63 29.85
CA SER A 175 5.51 -7.88 29.10
C SER A 175 4.97 -6.71 29.93
N VAL A 176 4.92 -5.54 29.30
CA VAL A 176 4.12 -4.41 29.79
C VAL A 176 2.86 -4.35 28.97
N CYS A 177 1.71 -4.57 29.60
CA CYS A 177 0.41 -4.54 28.94
C CYS A 177 -0.30 -3.21 29.16
N THR A 178 -0.88 -2.67 28.09
CA THR A 178 -1.68 -1.44 28.11
C THR A 178 -3.02 -1.66 27.41
N PRO A 179 -4.11 -1.01 27.87
CA PRO A 179 -5.38 -1.07 27.16
C PRO A 179 -5.28 -0.44 25.78
N ILE A 180 -5.97 -1.05 24.82
CA ILE A 180 -6.19 -0.51 23.50
C ILE A 180 -7.28 0.57 23.63
N CYS A 181 -6.90 1.80 23.33
CA CYS A 181 -7.86 2.89 23.23
C CYS A 181 -8.65 2.81 21.92
N PRO A 182 -9.89 3.37 21.88
CA PRO A 182 -10.59 3.60 20.63
C PRO A 182 -9.72 4.37 19.63
N GLU A 183 -9.98 4.18 18.33
CA GLU A 183 -9.20 4.86 17.29
C GLU A 183 -9.21 6.38 17.45
N GLY A 184 -8.03 6.99 17.28
CA GLY A 184 -7.82 8.41 17.53
C GLY A 184 -7.47 8.79 18.96
N LEU A 185 -7.56 7.86 19.91
CA LEU A 185 -7.25 8.11 21.31
C LEU A 185 -5.96 7.39 21.72
N SER A 186 -5.18 8.04 22.59
CA SER A 186 -3.98 7.47 23.19
C SER A 186 -4.19 7.19 24.67
N TRP A 187 -3.51 6.16 25.18
CA TRP A 187 -3.57 5.76 26.58
C TRP A 187 -2.79 6.72 27.47
N CYS A 188 -3.45 7.23 28.51
CA CYS A 188 -2.89 8.18 29.49
C CYS A 188 -2.78 7.63 30.91
N GLY A 189 -2.89 6.31 31.09
CA GLY A 189 -2.83 5.65 32.40
C GLY A 189 -4.20 5.53 33.09
N GLU A 190 -4.28 4.66 34.10
CA GLU A 190 -5.45 4.48 35.00
C GLU A 190 -6.83 4.26 34.36
N GLY A 191 -6.92 3.90 33.07
CA GLY A 191 -8.21 3.73 32.37
C GLY A 191 -8.56 4.90 31.45
N ASP A 192 -7.70 5.90 31.32
CA ASP A 192 -7.99 7.16 30.65
C ASP A 192 -7.43 7.17 29.21
N CYS A 193 -8.32 7.25 28.23
CA CYS A 193 -7.98 7.45 26.83
C CYS A 193 -8.23 8.92 26.45
N ALA A 194 -7.27 9.55 25.78
CA ALA A 194 -7.32 10.96 25.42
C ALA A 194 -7.01 11.21 23.95
N ASP A 195 -7.68 12.19 23.34
CA ASP A 195 -7.35 12.68 22.01
C ASP A 195 -6.15 13.62 22.10
N LEU A 196 -4.95 13.08 21.97
CA LEU A 196 -3.73 13.88 22.05
C LEU A 196 -3.59 14.89 20.89
N PHE A 197 -4.41 14.80 19.84
CA PHE A 197 -4.31 15.68 18.68
C PHE A 197 -5.21 16.90 18.79
N ASN A 198 -6.35 16.77 19.47
CA ASN A 198 -7.39 17.80 19.48
C ASN A 198 -7.82 18.21 20.89
N ASP A 199 -7.49 17.47 21.95
CA ASP A 199 -7.84 17.81 23.34
C ASP A 199 -6.91 18.90 23.90
N PRO A 200 -7.40 20.13 24.16
CA PRO A 200 -6.59 21.19 24.77
C PRO A 200 -6.17 20.88 26.20
N ALA A 201 -6.79 19.89 26.88
CA ALA A 201 -6.35 19.47 28.21
C ALA A 201 -5.14 18.52 28.15
N ARG A 202 -4.89 17.86 27.01
CA ARG A 202 -3.90 16.78 26.85
C ARG A 202 -3.27 16.82 25.45
N CYS A 203 -2.69 17.95 25.09
CA CYS A 203 -2.21 18.21 23.73
C CYS A 203 -0.80 17.68 23.49
N GLY A 204 -0.67 16.74 22.56
CA GLY A 204 0.59 16.09 22.17
C GLY A 204 1.11 15.08 23.20
N ALA A 205 0.74 15.22 24.47
CA ALA A 205 0.99 14.24 25.53
C ALA A 205 -0.06 14.36 26.65
N CYS A 206 -0.21 13.28 27.41
CA CYS A 206 -1.24 13.10 28.43
C CYS A 206 -1.26 14.16 29.53
N ASP A 207 -0.10 14.72 29.88
CA ASP A 207 0.05 15.72 30.95
C ASP A 207 0.38 17.11 30.41
N THR A 208 0.00 17.41 29.16
CA THR A 208 0.35 18.66 28.47
C THR A 208 -0.90 19.48 28.11
N PRO A 209 -1.47 20.26 29.04
CA PRO A 209 -2.56 21.17 28.72
C PRO A 209 -2.07 22.39 27.95
N CYS A 210 -2.91 22.92 27.07
CA CYS A 210 -2.68 24.16 26.37
C CYS A 210 -2.94 25.37 27.29
N ASP A 211 -1.89 26.14 27.50
CA ASP A 211 -1.96 27.39 28.25
C ASP A 211 -2.73 28.48 27.47
N GLY A 212 -3.31 29.42 28.20
CA GLY A 212 -3.91 30.62 27.59
C GLY A 212 -5.20 30.39 26.80
N GLY A 213 -5.79 29.18 26.88
CA GLY A 213 -6.98 28.83 26.10
C GLY A 213 -6.70 28.57 24.62
N LEU A 214 -5.44 28.35 24.26
CA LEU A 214 -5.07 27.91 22.92
C LEU A 214 -5.72 26.55 22.61
N PRO A 215 -6.24 26.34 21.39
CA PRO A 215 -6.66 25.02 20.97
C PRO A 215 -5.46 24.08 20.82
N CYS A 216 -5.72 22.78 21.00
CA CYS A 216 -4.79 21.76 20.53
C CYS A 216 -5.05 21.55 19.04
N ILE A 217 -4.03 21.72 18.20
CA ILE A 217 -4.09 21.52 16.75
C ILE A 217 -3.03 20.50 16.37
N ALA A 218 -3.50 19.32 16.01
CA ALA A 218 -2.70 18.14 15.74
C ALA A 218 -1.55 17.89 16.75
N GLY A 219 -1.88 18.00 18.04
CA GLY A 219 -0.93 17.75 19.13
C GLY A 219 -0.03 18.93 19.49
N VAL A 220 -0.28 20.11 18.91
CA VAL A 220 0.46 21.34 19.21
C VAL A 220 -0.49 22.43 19.70
N CYS A 221 -0.20 23.01 20.86
CA CYS A 221 -0.90 24.19 21.37
C CYS A 221 -0.49 25.42 20.57
N ARG A 222 -1.39 25.95 19.74
CA ARG A 222 -1.08 27.06 18.82
C ARG A 222 -2.31 27.88 18.45
N GLU A 223 -2.06 29.07 17.92
CA GLU A 223 -3.11 29.90 17.35
C GLU A 223 -3.65 29.29 16.04
N PRO A 224 -4.98 29.24 15.83
CA PRO A 224 -5.57 28.56 14.68
C PRO A 224 -5.13 29.12 13.32
N ASP A 225 -5.03 30.45 13.19
CA ASP A 225 -4.70 31.11 11.92
C ASP A 225 -3.20 31.21 11.62
N ALA A 226 -2.34 30.73 12.52
CA ALA A 226 -0.89 30.81 12.32
C ALA A 226 -0.44 29.88 11.18
N PRO A 227 0.51 30.31 10.33
CA PRO A 227 1.13 29.43 9.33
C PRO A 227 1.77 28.21 9.99
N TRP A 228 1.66 27.05 9.35
CA TRP A 228 2.35 25.84 9.81
C TRP A 228 3.87 25.98 9.64
N GLY A 229 4.62 25.36 10.56
CA GLY A 229 6.09 25.36 10.54
C GLY A 229 6.66 24.27 9.63
N PRO A 230 7.97 24.29 9.32
CA PRO A 230 8.60 23.23 8.54
C PRO A 230 8.56 21.89 9.29
N ALA A 231 8.23 20.81 8.58
CA ALA A 231 8.20 19.46 9.16
C ALA A 231 9.61 18.95 9.49
N GLY A 232 10.62 19.44 8.77
CA GLY A 232 12.03 19.13 8.99
C GLY A 232 12.91 20.02 8.13
N ASN A 233 14.20 20.04 8.41
CA ASN A 233 15.17 20.85 7.67
C ASN A 233 15.84 20.03 6.57
N PHE A 234 16.06 20.64 5.41
CA PHE A 234 16.95 20.08 4.39
C PHE A 234 18.38 20.59 4.65
N GLN A 235 19.41 19.81 4.28
CA GLN A 235 20.80 20.25 4.48
C GLN A 235 21.06 21.59 3.77
N GLY A 236 21.20 22.67 4.55
CA GLY A 236 21.47 24.02 4.05
C GLY A 236 20.25 24.91 3.83
N SER A 237 19.02 24.41 4.02
CA SER A 237 17.78 25.20 3.93
C SER A 237 16.80 24.79 5.05
N PRO A 238 16.39 25.72 5.92
CA PRO A 238 15.57 25.39 7.09
C PRO A 238 14.11 25.05 6.75
N THR A 239 13.60 25.39 5.56
CA THR A 239 12.15 25.29 5.28
C THR A 239 11.77 24.63 3.96
N THR A 240 12.69 24.55 3.01
CA THR A 240 12.30 24.36 1.61
C THR A 240 13.37 23.59 0.85
N TYR A 241 12.94 22.57 0.08
CA TYR A 241 13.81 22.00 -0.93
C TYR A 241 13.89 22.96 -2.11
N MET A 242 15.06 23.57 -2.30
CA MET A 242 15.32 24.49 -3.40
C MET A 242 15.86 23.71 -4.61
N GLY A 243 14.95 23.28 -5.48
CA GLY A 243 15.23 22.54 -6.72
C GLY A 243 14.21 22.91 -7.79
N GLU A 244 14.32 22.35 -9.00
CA GLU A 244 13.26 22.44 -10.00
C GLU A 244 12.33 21.22 -9.89
N ALA A 245 11.66 21.10 -8.76
CA ALA A 245 10.77 19.98 -8.50
C ALA A 245 9.56 20.03 -9.44
N ARG A 246 9.38 18.98 -10.23
CA ARG A 246 8.25 18.88 -11.15
C ARG A 246 7.05 18.23 -10.52
N ASN A 247 7.25 17.31 -9.58
CA ASN A 247 6.19 16.64 -8.83
C ASN A 247 6.77 16.03 -7.55
N PHE A 248 5.92 15.76 -6.57
CA PHE A 248 6.28 15.09 -5.32
C PHE A 248 5.14 14.24 -4.78
N ASP A 249 5.47 13.33 -3.87
CA ASP A 249 4.52 12.55 -3.10
C ASP A 249 5.05 12.30 -1.69
N LEU A 250 4.14 12.23 -0.71
CA LEU A 250 4.42 11.97 0.70
C LEU A 250 3.83 10.62 1.11
N GLY A 251 4.61 9.83 1.84
CA GLY A 251 4.19 8.58 2.44
C GLY A 251 4.61 8.46 3.90
N SER A 252 4.03 7.50 4.63
CA SER A 252 4.38 7.21 6.03
C SER A 252 4.88 5.78 6.22
N CYS A 253 6.08 5.63 6.79
CA CYS A 253 6.75 4.35 7.05
C CYS A 253 6.98 4.13 8.53
N ASN A 254 6.17 3.28 9.17
CA ASN A 254 6.19 3.08 10.62
C ASN A 254 6.13 4.42 11.38
N GLY A 255 5.28 5.32 10.90
CA GLY A 255 5.13 6.68 11.45
C GLY A 255 6.20 7.68 11.01
N ARG A 256 7.24 7.27 10.28
CA ARG A 256 8.24 8.19 9.72
C ARG A 256 7.78 8.76 8.40
N LEU A 257 8.02 10.05 8.20
CA LEU A 257 7.67 10.71 6.96
C LEU A 257 8.69 10.41 5.84
N VAL A 258 8.18 10.05 4.66
CA VAL A 258 8.95 9.81 3.45
C VAL A 258 8.45 10.72 2.34
N MET A 259 9.38 11.27 1.56
CA MET A 259 9.06 12.14 0.44
C MET A 259 9.77 11.62 -0.80
N PHE A 260 9.01 11.47 -1.89
CA PHE A 260 9.52 11.13 -3.20
C PHE A 260 9.34 12.32 -4.14
N MET A 261 10.40 12.73 -4.83
CA MET A 261 10.38 13.88 -5.72
C MET A 261 10.96 13.53 -7.09
N HIS A 262 10.37 14.15 -8.10
CA HIS A 262 10.90 14.22 -9.45
C HIS A 262 11.41 15.63 -9.73
N ASP A 263 12.71 15.79 -9.95
CA ASP A 263 13.34 17.06 -10.30
C ASP A 263 13.95 17.01 -11.71
N GLU A 264 13.94 18.15 -12.39
CA GLU A 264 14.68 18.33 -13.65
C GLU A 264 15.93 19.18 -13.41
N VAL A 265 17.08 18.54 -13.13
CA VAL A 265 18.32 19.26 -12.82
C VAL A 265 19.28 19.26 -14.00
N SER A 266 19.91 20.40 -14.29
CA SER A 266 21.11 20.48 -15.13
C SER A 266 22.20 21.30 -14.44
N ALA A 267 23.46 20.86 -14.54
CA ALA A 267 24.60 21.60 -13.98
C ALA A 267 24.90 22.90 -14.75
N ASN A 268 24.44 22.97 -15.99
CA ASN A 268 24.50 24.14 -16.87
C ASN A 268 23.09 24.41 -17.42
N PRO A 269 22.56 25.65 -17.30
CA PRO A 269 21.23 26.01 -17.83
C PRO A 269 21.03 25.75 -19.33
N GLU A 270 22.11 25.66 -20.11
CA GLU A 270 22.07 25.35 -21.54
C GLU A 270 22.04 23.85 -21.86
N ASP A 271 22.34 22.99 -20.89
CA ASP A 271 22.33 21.53 -21.08
C ASP A 271 20.90 20.98 -20.99
N PRO A 272 20.59 19.87 -21.68
CA PRO A 272 19.34 19.17 -21.50
C PRO A 272 19.16 18.77 -20.03
N LYS A 273 18.02 19.15 -19.44
CA LYS A 273 17.66 18.74 -18.08
C LYS A 273 17.49 17.23 -18.04
N VAL A 274 18.05 16.60 -17.02
CA VAL A 274 17.92 15.15 -16.80
C VAL A 274 16.89 14.94 -15.70
N PRO A 275 15.85 14.11 -15.93
CA PRO A 275 14.91 13.76 -14.87
C PRO A 275 15.66 12.98 -13.79
N THR A 276 15.57 13.45 -12.55
CA THR A 276 16.20 12.86 -11.38
C THR A 276 15.15 12.57 -10.33
N PHE A 277 15.22 11.38 -9.75
CA PHE A 277 14.30 10.90 -8.74
C PHE A 277 15.02 10.85 -7.39
N ARG A 278 14.47 11.55 -6.40
CA ARG A 278 15.06 11.63 -5.06
C ARG A 278 14.06 11.19 -4.03
N VAL A 279 14.51 10.34 -3.12
CA VAL A 279 13.72 9.93 -1.96
C VAL A 279 14.40 10.46 -0.71
N TYR A 280 13.62 11.05 0.18
CA TYR A 280 14.06 11.55 1.47
C TYR A 280 13.24 10.89 2.58
N VAL A 281 13.88 10.63 3.71
CA VAL A 281 13.21 10.17 4.92
C VAL A 281 13.51 11.17 6.02
N LEU A 282 12.49 11.60 6.74
CA LEU A 282 12.68 12.46 7.90
C LEU A 282 13.32 11.67 9.05
N ASP A 283 14.44 12.16 9.54
CA ASP A 283 15.01 11.76 10.82
C ASP A 283 14.41 12.66 11.91
N GLU A 284 13.46 12.10 12.68
CA GLU A 284 12.75 12.82 13.74
C GLU A 284 13.68 13.25 14.89
N ASN A 285 14.76 12.50 15.15
CA ASN A 285 15.71 12.85 16.21
C ASN A 285 16.55 14.07 15.83
N LEU A 286 16.88 14.18 14.55
CA LEU A 286 17.68 15.28 14.02
C LEU A 286 16.82 16.44 13.49
N GLY A 287 15.53 16.21 13.25
CA GLY A 287 14.65 17.13 12.53
C GLY A 287 15.19 17.44 11.12
N GLN A 288 15.79 16.43 10.47
CA GLN A 288 16.46 16.58 9.18
C GLN A 288 16.00 15.55 8.14
N TRP A 289 15.76 16.03 6.93
CA TRP A 289 15.50 15.17 5.79
C TRP A 289 16.79 14.51 5.30
N ALA A 290 16.87 13.20 5.49
CA ALA A 290 18.00 12.39 5.08
C ALA A 290 17.76 11.82 3.67
N PRO A 291 18.64 12.10 2.69
CA PRO A 291 18.51 11.52 1.36
C PRO A 291 18.74 10.01 1.40
N GLN A 292 17.93 9.27 0.68
CA GLN A 292 18.11 7.86 0.38
C GLN A 292 19.01 7.68 -0.85
N PRO A 293 19.50 6.46 -1.13
CA PRO A 293 20.19 6.16 -2.38
C PRO A 293 19.43 6.72 -3.59
N GLU A 294 20.16 7.31 -4.53
CA GLU A 294 19.55 7.93 -5.71
C GLU A 294 18.83 6.86 -6.55
N LEU A 295 17.58 7.16 -6.92
CA LEU A 295 16.80 6.30 -7.80
C LEU A 295 17.07 6.74 -9.23
N LEU A 296 17.95 6.03 -9.93
CA LEU A 296 18.19 6.30 -11.35
C LEU A 296 17.14 5.58 -12.19
N PRO A 297 16.32 6.28 -12.99
CA PRO A 297 15.34 5.62 -13.82
C PRO A 297 16.06 4.84 -14.92
N GLU A 298 15.91 3.52 -14.90
CA GLU A 298 16.32 2.66 -16.02
C GLU A 298 15.34 2.86 -17.17
N LEU A 299 15.54 3.91 -17.95
CA LEU A 299 14.70 4.21 -19.10
C LEU A 299 15.14 3.34 -20.29
N PRO A 300 14.25 2.51 -20.86
CA PRO A 300 14.51 1.91 -22.15
C PRO A 300 14.71 3.01 -23.20
N GLN A 301 15.40 2.69 -24.29
CA GLN A 301 15.65 3.65 -25.36
C GLN A 301 14.32 4.28 -25.85
N ASP A 302 14.31 5.61 -25.97
CA ASP A 302 13.16 6.44 -26.39
C ASP A 302 12.00 6.58 -25.37
N PHE A 303 12.18 6.17 -24.11
CA PHE A 303 11.24 6.49 -23.04
C PHE A 303 11.58 7.83 -22.35
N ILE A 304 10.55 8.51 -21.87
CA ILE A 304 10.61 9.67 -20.99
C ILE A 304 9.90 9.37 -19.67
N VAL A 305 10.29 10.09 -18.63
CA VAL A 305 9.56 10.06 -17.35
C VAL A 305 8.20 10.75 -17.54
N ALA A 306 7.14 10.07 -17.11
CA ALA A 306 5.80 10.63 -17.04
C ALA A 306 5.60 11.30 -15.66
N PRO A 307 4.69 12.27 -15.53
CA PRO A 307 4.60 13.07 -14.32
C PRO A 307 4.07 12.31 -13.09
N GLY A 308 3.33 11.21 -13.26
CA GLY A 308 2.82 10.43 -12.14
C GLY A 308 3.93 9.76 -11.32
N LEU A 309 3.90 9.98 -10.01
CA LEU A 309 4.78 9.33 -9.04
C LEU A 309 4.06 9.15 -7.70
N ALA A 310 4.45 8.12 -6.95
CA ALA A 310 3.92 7.85 -5.62
C ALA A 310 4.93 7.09 -4.75
N VAL A 311 4.82 7.19 -3.43
CA VAL A 311 5.65 6.52 -2.45
C VAL A 311 4.84 5.97 -1.30
N THR A 312 5.13 4.74 -0.93
CA THR A 312 4.54 4.06 0.22
C THR A 312 5.58 3.11 0.79
N CYS A 313 5.20 2.30 1.78
CA CYS A 313 6.10 1.38 2.42
C CYS A 313 5.40 0.27 3.17
N ARG A 314 6.16 -0.79 3.39
CA ARG A 314 5.77 -1.94 4.19
C ARG A 314 6.84 -2.16 5.25
N GLY A 315 6.54 -1.80 6.49
CA GLY A 315 7.56 -1.68 7.52
C GLY A 315 8.58 -0.61 7.16
N GLU A 316 9.88 -0.96 7.19
CA GLU A 316 10.98 -0.08 6.82
C GLU A 316 11.34 -0.12 5.31
N GLN A 317 10.71 -1.00 4.53
CA GLN A 317 10.95 -1.10 3.08
C GLN A 317 10.18 -0.01 2.35
N ILE A 318 10.90 0.89 1.67
CA ILE A 318 10.30 1.97 0.88
C ILE A 318 9.95 1.45 -0.51
N THR A 319 8.76 1.78 -0.99
CA THR A 319 8.27 1.47 -2.33
C THR A 319 7.97 2.76 -3.07
N ALA A 320 8.61 2.97 -4.21
CA ALA A 320 8.38 4.12 -5.08
C ALA A 320 7.84 3.65 -6.43
N ALA A 321 6.78 4.30 -6.91
CA ALA A 321 6.20 4.06 -8.22
C ALA A 321 6.32 5.33 -9.08
N TYR A 322 6.66 5.18 -10.36
CA TYR A 322 6.70 6.30 -11.30
C TYR A 322 6.33 5.85 -12.72
N GLY A 323 5.67 6.73 -13.46
CA GLY A 323 5.26 6.48 -14.83
C GLY A 323 6.41 6.67 -15.83
N ILE A 324 6.44 5.85 -16.87
CA ILE A 324 7.31 6.05 -18.04
C ILE A 324 6.48 5.99 -19.33
N SER A 325 6.76 6.88 -20.26
CA SER A 325 6.06 6.96 -21.55
C SER A 325 7.00 6.86 -22.74
N ARG A 326 6.55 6.22 -23.82
CA ARG A 326 7.28 6.17 -25.10
C ARG A 326 6.45 6.71 -26.23
N PHE A 327 6.97 7.74 -26.90
CA PHE A 327 6.38 8.28 -28.11
C PHE A 327 6.90 7.50 -29.33
N PRO A 328 6.08 7.02 -30.29
CA PRO A 328 4.61 7.08 -30.39
C PRO A 328 3.86 5.75 -30.14
N ASP A 329 4.57 4.61 -30.00
CA ASP A 329 4.00 3.28 -30.33
C ASP A 329 4.19 2.17 -29.28
N THR A 330 4.54 2.47 -28.02
CA THR A 330 4.66 1.42 -26.97
C THR A 330 3.83 1.79 -25.74
N PRO A 331 3.07 0.85 -25.13
CA PRO A 331 2.29 1.17 -23.94
C PRO A 331 3.22 1.65 -22.83
N PRO A 332 2.92 2.79 -22.20
CA PRO A 332 3.63 3.30 -21.05
C PRO A 332 3.49 2.31 -19.90
N GLY A 333 4.47 2.32 -19.01
CA GLY A 333 4.55 1.41 -17.89
C GLY A 333 4.67 2.18 -16.58
N ILE A 334 4.23 1.55 -15.51
CA ILE A 334 4.51 2.01 -14.15
C ILE A 334 5.68 1.20 -13.65
N MET A 335 6.77 1.89 -13.34
CA MET A 335 7.94 1.29 -12.73
C MET A 335 7.73 1.28 -11.22
N VAL A 336 7.81 0.12 -10.60
CA VAL A 336 7.75 0.00 -9.13
C VAL A 336 9.11 -0.49 -8.62
N ARG A 337 9.68 0.29 -7.70
CA ARG A 337 11.01 0.11 -7.16
C ARG A 337 10.91 0.03 -5.65
N VAL A 338 11.69 -0.87 -5.06
CA VAL A 338 11.76 -1.03 -3.61
C VAL A 338 13.19 -0.84 -3.11
N LEU A 339 13.29 -0.23 -1.93
CA LEU A 339 14.52 -0.05 -1.19
C LEU A 339 14.38 -0.80 0.14
N ASP A 340 15.12 -1.89 0.27
CA ASP A 340 15.18 -2.65 1.52
C ASP A 340 15.93 -1.85 2.60
N PRO A 341 15.66 -2.09 3.90
CA PRO A 341 16.37 -1.43 4.98
C PRO A 341 17.88 -1.62 4.87
N MET A 342 18.65 -0.54 5.05
CA MET A 342 20.11 -0.50 4.94
C MET A 342 20.67 -0.81 3.53
N ALA A 343 19.83 -1.04 2.52
CA ALA A 343 20.29 -1.24 1.16
C ALA A 343 20.85 0.06 0.57
N THR A 344 21.82 -0.09 -0.32
CA THR A 344 22.45 1.04 -1.04
C THR A 344 21.93 1.21 -2.46
N GLN A 345 21.01 0.34 -2.89
CA GLN A 345 20.48 0.31 -4.25
C GLN A 345 19.00 -0.06 -4.26
N TRP A 346 18.27 0.55 -5.17
CA TRP A 346 16.90 0.20 -5.49
C TRP A 346 16.85 -1.06 -6.34
N ARG A 347 15.84 -1.90 -6.11
CA ARG A 347 15.55 -3.06 -6.97
C ARG A 347 14.13 -2.99 -7.52
N PRO A 348 13.84 -3.63 -8.67
CA PRO A 348 12.46 -3.83 -9.09
C PRO A 348 11.64 -4.57 -8.02
N LEU A 349 10.37 -4.20 -7.86
CA LEU A 349 9.44 -4.95 -7.02
C LEU A 349 9.29 -6.40 -7.51
N SER A 350 9.14 -6.56 -8.83
CA SER A 350 8.99 -7.87 -9.48
C SER A 350 9.73 -7.93 -10.83
N GLY A 351 9.91 -9.14 -11.37
CA GLY A 351 10.58 -9.33 -12.66
C GLY A 351 9.78 -8.80 -13.88
N THR A 352 8.53 -8.39 -13.68
CA THR A 352 7.63 -7.89 -14.71
C THR A 352 7.14 -6.50 -14.37
N ASN A 353 7.41 -5.53 -15.24
CA ASN A 353 6.87 -4.18 -15.09
C ASN A 353 5.35 -4.16 -15.25
N LEU A 354 4.67 -3.28 -14.52
CA LEU A 354 3.25 -3.03 -14.70
C LEU A 354 3.05 -2.28 -16.01
N THR A 355 2.44 -2.93 -17.00
CA THR A 355 2.03 -2.30 -18.25
C THR A 355 0.71 -1.59 -18.06
N THR A 356 0.50 -0.46 -18.73
CA THR A 356 -0.79 0.26 -18.73
C THR A 356 -1.38 0.26 -20.14
N SER A 357 -2.70 0.46 -20.30
CA SER A 357 -3.30 0.58 -21.64
C SER A 357 -3.23 1.99 -22.23
N CYS A 358 -2.60 2.89 -21.49
CA CYS A 358 -2.61 4.32 -21.69
C CYS A 358 -1.57 4.79 -22.71
N TRP A 359 -1.48 6.11 -22.91
CA TRP A 359 -0.40 6.75 -23.67
C TRP A 359 0.52 7.58 -22.76
N GLN A 360 -0.01 8.15 -21.68
CA GLN A 360 0.76 8.85 -20.66
C GLN A 360 0.13 8.67 -19.27
N ASN A 361 0.94 8.23 -18.30
CA ASN A 361 0.56 8.16 -16.88
C ASN A 361 0.75 9.55 -16.26
N THR A 362 -0.31 10.11 -15.68
CA THR A 362 -0.33 11.49 -15.22
C THR A 362 -0.48 11.66 -13.73
N TRP A 363 -1.03 10.65 -13.07
CA TRP A 363 -1.14 10.58 -11.61
C TRP A 363 -1.02 9.15 -11.18
N ILE A 364 -0.26 8.87 -10.13
CA ILE A 364 -0.14 7.54 -9.56
C ILE A 364 -0.44 7.69 -8.07
N ASP A 365 -1.18 6.73 -7.53
CA ASP A 365 -1.37 6.58 -6.09
C ASP A 365 -1.15 5.10 -5.74
N ILE A 366 -0.49 4.84 -4.62
CA ILE A 366 -0.11 3.47 -4.21
C ILE A 366 -0.25 3.28 -2.70
N GLY A 367 -0.54 2.06 -2.29
CA GLY A 367 -0.44 1.68 -0.89
C GLY A 367 -0.67 0.20 -0.66
N PHE A 368 -0.43 -0.22 0.59
CA PHE A 368 -0.51 -1.62 0.97
C PHE A 368 -1.82 -1.90 1.73
N ASP A 369 -2.49 -3.01 1.39
CA ASP A 369 -3.57 -3.55 2.22
C ASP A 369 -3.02 -4.32 3.44
N ALA A 370 -3.91 -4.81 4.31
CA ALA A 370 -3.50 -5.56 5.50
C ALA A 370 -2.86 -6.92 5.18
N GLN A 371 -3.08 -7.47 3.99
CA GLN A 371 -2.43 -8.69 3.54
C GLN A 371 -1.02 -8.41 2.99
N GLY A 372 -0.64 -7.13 2.87
CA GLY A 372 0.66 -6.71 2.37
C GLY A 372 0.73 -6.68 0.85
N ASN A 373 -0.42 -6.68 0.17
CA ASN A 373 -0.49 -6.52 -1.27
C ASN A 373 -0.34 -5.05 -1.65
N LEU A 374 0.44 -4.76 -2.69
CA LEU A 374 0.59 -3.39 -3.19
C LEU A 374 -0.51 -3.07 -4.19
N HIS A 375 -1.33 -2.09 -3.89
CA HIS A 375 -2.34 -1.54 -4.80
C HIS A 375 -1.76 -0.36 -5.57
N VAL A 376 -2.09 -0.26 -6.85
CA VAL A 376 -1.65 0.81 -7.74
C VAL A 376 -2.85 1.35 -8.50
N LEU A 377 -3.03 2.66 -8.38
CA LEU A 377 -4.03 3.45 -9.08
C LEU A 377 -3.33 4.42 -10.01
N ASP A 378 -3.81 4.52 -11.25
CA ASP A 378 -3.22 5.40 -12.26
C ASP A 378 -4.29 6.22 -12.96
N MET A 379 -4.10 7.54 -13.03
CA MET A 379 -4.83 8.38 -13.97
C MET A 379 -3.97 8.61 -15.20
N CYS A 380 -4.53 8.30 -16.36
CA CYS A 380 -3.78 8.34 -17.59
C CYS A 380 -4.57 8.90 -18.78
N HIS A 381 -3.86 9.31 -19.83
CA HIS A 381 -4.45 9.76 -21.09
C HIS A 381 -4.52 8.61 -22.10
N SER A 382 -5.68 8.41 -22.72
CA SER A 382 -5.86 7.52 -23.86
C SER A 382 -5.58 8.21 -25.20
N TYR A 383 -5.41 7.42 -26.27
CA TYR A 383 -5.23 7.92 -27.65
C TYR A 383 -6.40 8.80 -28.15
N SER A 384 -7.60 8.67 -27.56
CA SER A 384 -8.78 9.49 -27.90
C SER A 384 -8.88 10.78 -27.09
N SER A 385 -7.82 11.18 -26.37
CA SER A 385 -7.79 12.30 -25.41
C SER A 385 -8.76 12.16 -24.23
N SER A 386 -9.27 10.95 -23.99
CA SER A 386 -10.09 10.65 -22.82
C SER A 386 -9.17 10.28 -21.66
N GLN A 387 -9.34 10.95 -20.53
CA GLN A 387 -8.70 10.57 -19.27
C GLN A 387 -9.35 9.30 -18.74
N MET A 388 -8.54 8.36 -18.26
CA MET A 388 -8.98 7.07 -17.71
C MET A 388 -8.33 6.86 -16.35
N VAL A 389 -9.01 6.09 -15.51
CA VAL A 389 -8.44 5.59 -14.27
C VAL A 389 -8.27 4.07 -14.39
N GLU A 390 -7.04 3.59 -14.23
CA GLU A 390 -6.67 2.17 -14.21
C GLU A 390 -6.29 1.72 -12.80
N TYR A 391 -6.49 0.44 -12.52
CA TYR A 391 -6.16 -0.20 -11.26
C TYR A 391 -5.49 -1.55 -11.48
N ALA A 392 -4.51 -1.85 -10.63
CA ALA A 392 -3.87 -3.15 -10.49
C ALA A 392 -3.38 -3.35 -9.06
N TRP A 393 -3.12 -4.59 -8.66
CA TRP A 393 -2.53 -4.91 -7.37
C TRP A 393 -1.49 -6.03 -7.50
N PHE A 394 -0.50 -6.06 -6.61
CA PHE A 394 0.56 -7.06 -6.57
C PHE A 394 0.43 -7.90 -5.32
N ASP A 395 0.26 -9.21 -5.48
CA ASP A 395 -0.03 -10.16 -4.40
C ASP A 395 1.22 -10.69 -3.66
N GLY A 396 2.40 -10.21 -4.04
CA GLY A 396 3.69 -10.75 -3.60
C GLY A 396 4.38 -11.58 -4.69
N ASP A 397 3.63 -12.14 -5.63
CA ASP A 397 4.13 -13.01 -6.70
C ASP A 397 3.92 -12.40 -8.10
N GLN A 398 2.73 -11.86 -8.39
CA GLN A 398 2.33 -11.37 -9.71
C GLN A 398 1.42 -10.14 -9.66
N TRP A 399 1.34 -9.46 -10.79
CA TRP A 399 0.37 -8.38 -11.01
C TRP A 399 -1.00 -8.93 -11.35
N ASN A 400 -1.96 -8.60 -10.50
CA ASN A 400 -3.38 -8.84 -10.67
C ASN A 400 -4.08 -7.56 -11.11
N THR A 401 -5.16 -7.74 -11.85
CA THR A 401 -5.94 -6.63 -12.40
C THR A 401 -7.44 -6.83 -12.14
N ALA A 402 -7.85 -8.09 -12.03
CA ALA A 402 -9.17 -8.47 -11.56
C ALA A 402 -9.21 -8.52 -10.01
N PRO A 403 -10.40 -8.31 -9.43
CA PRO A 403 -11.65 -8.02 -10.12
C PRO A 403 -11.72 -6.57 -10.55
N SER A 404 -12.42 -6.41 -11.66
CA SER A 404 -12.57 -5.14 -12.30
C SER A 404 -13.77 -4.40 -11.79
N ILE A 405 -13.61 -3.09 -11.70
CA ILE A 405 -14.73 -2.19 -11.61
C ILE A 405 -15.44 -2.22 -12.97
N ASN A 406 -16.76 -2.45 -12.97
CA ASN A 406 -17.59 -2.58 -14.18
C ASN A 406 -17.26 -3.75 -15.13
N GLY A 407 -16.54 -4.80 -14.67
CA GLY A 407 -16.28 -6.02 -15.46
C GLY A 407 -15.18 -5.90 -16.53
N THR A 408 -14.52 -4.75 -16.63
CA THR A 408 -13.33 -4.51 -17.47
C THR A 408 -12.04 -4.67 -16.66
N PRO A 409 -11.24 -5.75 -16.83
CA PRO A 409 -10.19 -6.20 -15.91
C PRO A 409 -9.16 -5.19 -15.38
N ARG A 410 -9.13 -3.93 -15.78
CA ARG A 410 -8.23 -2.88 -15.29
C ARG A 410 -8.90 -1.51 -15.12
N LEU A 411 -10.02 -1.28 -15.81
CA LEU A 411 -10.57 0.06 -15.98
C LEU A 411 -11.53 0.38 -14.84
N VAL A 412 -11.21 1.43 -14.10
CA VAL A 412 -12.02 1.99 -13.02
C VAL A 412 -13.03 3.00 -13.57
N ALA A 413 -12.54 3.91 -14.42
CA ALA A 413 -13.36 4.91 -15.09
C ALA A 413 -12.82 5.19 -16.51
N GLY A 414 -13.68 5.10 -17.52
CA GLY A 414 -13.33 5.35 -18.93
C GLY A 414 -13.36 6.83 -19.35
N MET A 415 -13.87 7.69 -18.48
CA MET A 415 -13.87 9.15 -18.61
C MET A 415 -13.56 9.74 -17.23
N GLY A 416 -12.43 9.33 -16.66
CA GLY A 416 -11.94 9.90 -15.40
C GLY A 416 -11.82 11.41 -15.54
N ALA A 417 -12.25 12.14 -14.53
CA ALA A 417 -12.11 13.59 -14.46
C ALA A 417 -11.32 13.83 -13.18
N GLY A 418 -10.07 14.28 -13.28
CA GLY A 418 -9.25 14.69 -12.13
C GLY A 418 -8.49 13.58 -11.42
N HIS A 419 -7.69 14.01 -10.45
CA HIS A 419 -6.79 13.12 -9.73
C HIS A 419 -7.60 12.19 -8.81
N PRO A 420 -7.49 10.86 -9.00
CA PRO A 420 -8.12 9.91 -8.11
C PRO A 420 -7.24 9.71 -6.87
N SER A 421 -7.83 9.17 -5.80
CA SER A 421 -7.16 9.01 -4.51
C SER A 421 -7.43 7.64 -3.92
N LEU A 422 -6.44 7.10 -3.24
CA LEU A 422 -6.44 5.81 -2.57
C LEU A 422 -6.11 6.01 -1.09
N ALA A 423 -6.88 5.36 -0.21
CA ALA A 423 -6.67 5.42 1.23
C ALA A 423 -6.78 4.03 1.86
N PHE A 424 -6.07 3.83 2.96
CA PHE A 424 -5.97 2.55 3.65
C PHE A 424 -6.11 2.73 5.16
N ALA A 425 -7.04 2.00 5.77
CA ALA A 425 -7.09 1.86 7.23
C ALA A 425 -7.63 0.48 7.60
N GLN A 426 -7.04 -0.13 8.63
CA GLN A 426 -7.40 -1.48 9.13
C GLN A 426 -7.51 -2.56 8.04
N GLY A 427 -6.73 -2.44 6.97
CA GLY A 427 -6.77 -3.38 5.84
C GLY A 427 -7.86 -3.17 4.81
N GLN A 428 -8.68 -2.12 4.97
CA GLN A 428 -9.63 -1.72 3.96
C GLN A 428 -9.00 -0.69 3.03
N ALA A 429 -8.98 -0.99 1.73
CA ALA A 429 -8.66 -0.02 0.70
C ALA A 429 -9.92 0.71 0.24
N VAL A 430 -9.84 2.04 0.18
CA VAL A 430 -10.91 2.91 -0.32
C VAL A 430 -10.37 3.76 -1.45
N LEU A 431 -11.15 3.84 -2.51
CA LEU A 431 -10.81 4.52 -3.75
C LEU A 431 -11.82 5.63 -4.02
N GLY A 432 -11.33 6.85 -4.20
CA GLY A 432 -12.09 8.01 -4.69
C GLY A 432 -11.84 8.23 -6.17
N VAL A 433 -12.90 8.31 -6.96
CA VAL A 433 -12.82 8.56 -8.41
C VAL A 433 -13.89 9.56 -8.82
N ALA A 434 -13.44 10.65 -9.43
CA ALA A 434 -14.30 11.56 -10.17
C ALA A 434 -14.29 11.16 -11.65
N SER A 435 -15.46 11.17 -12.28
CA SER A 435 -15.60 10.78 -13.68
C SER A 435 -16.83 11.38 -14.33
N ARG A 436 -16.82 11.42 -15.64
CA ARG A 436 -17.96 11.90 -16.42
C ARG A 436 -18.88 10.75 -16.80
N ASN A 437 -20.18 10.93 -16.53
CA ASN A 437 -21.21 10.02 -17.03
C ASN A 437 -21.26 10.09 -18.57
N PRO A 438 -21.19 8.95 -19.30
CA PRO A 438 -21.13 8.96 -20.76
C PRO A 438 -22.45 9.35 -21.43
N ASP A 439 -23.58 9.18 -20.74
CA ASP A 439 -24.92 9.47 -21.25
C ASP A 439 -25.35 10.91 -20.94
N SER A 440 -25.14 11.36 -19.70
CA SER A 440 -25.58 12.68 -19.24
C SER A 440 -24.51 13.77 -19.37
N PHE A 441 -23.23 13.39 -19.52
CA PHE A 441 -22.07 14.29 -19.47
C PHE A 441 -21.93 15.06 -18.15
N LEU A 442 -22.61 14.62 -17.10
CA LEU A 442 -22.49 15.18 -15.75
C LEU A 442 -21.30 14.53 -15.02
N SER A 443 -20.64 15.29 -14.14
CA SER A 443 -19.62 14.78 -13.24
C SER A 443 -20.25 13.92 -12.13
N GLU A 444 -19.63 12.76 -11.89
CA GLU A 444 -19.98 11.79 -10.86
C GLU A 444 -18.77 11.51 -9.97
N HIS A 445 -18.97 11.64 -8.67
CA HIS A 445 -17.97 11.40 -7.63
C HIS A 445 -18.32 10.09 -6.93
N ARG A 446 -17.45 9.09 -7.07
CA ARG A 446 -17.68 7.74 -6.57
C ARG A 446 -16.63 7.36 -5.56
N VAL A 447 -17.07 6.71 -4.49
CA VAL A 447 -16.20 6.05 -3.52
C VAL A 447 -16.42 4.55 -3.61
N GLN A 448 -15.33 3.80 -3.70
CA GLN A 448 -15.34 2.35 -3.85
C GLN A 448 -14.51 1.69 -2.76
N ARG A 449 -14.93 0.48 -2.36
CA ARG A 449 -14.33 -0.24 -1.23
C ARG A 449 -13.87 -1.63 -1.65
N TRP A 450 -12.68 -1.99 -1.20
CA TRP A 450 -12.11 -3.32 -1.36
C TRP A 450 -12.56 -4.23 -0.21
N ASP A 451 -13.12 -5.40 -0.52
CA ASP A 451 -13.55 -6.39 0.48
C ASP A 451 -12.54 -7.53 0.70
N GLY A 452 -11.35 -7.43 0.11
CA GLY A 452 -10.31 -8.46 0.15
C GLY A 452 -10.24 -9.31 -1.12
N GLU A 453 -11.36 -9.45 -1.83
CA GLU A 453 -11.41 -10.14 -3.12
C GLU A 453 -11.79 -9.20 -4.25
N ALA A 454 -12.68 -8.24 -4.01
CA ALA A 454 -13.27 -7.35 -4.98
C ALA A 454 -13.63 -5.93 -4.53
N TRP A 455 -13.82 -5.07 -5.53
CA TRP A 455 -14.49 -3.79 -5.36
C TRP A 455 -16.00 -4.03 -5.18
N ALA A 456 -16.45 -4.09 -3.93
CA ALA A 456 -17.75 -4.65 -3.56
C ALA A 456 -18.90 -3.63 -3.58
N ARG A 457 -18.63 -2.37 -3.22
CA ARG A 457 -19.62 -1.29 -3.14
C ARG A 457 -19.10 -0.03 -3.82
N THR A 458 -19.94 0.55 -4.67
CA THR A 458 -19.73 1.86 -5.27
C THR A 458 -20.79 2.81 -4.74
N ASP A 459 -20.38 3.80 -3.97
CA ASP A 459 -21.25 4.86 -3.49
C ASP A 459 -21.12 6.09 -4.36
N LEU A 460 -22.23 6.59 -4.88
CA LEU A 460 -22.29 7.85 -5.61
C LEU A 460 -22.55 8.98 -4.62
N LEU A 461 -21.59 9.89 -4.48
CA LEU A 461 -21.65 11.01 -3.52
C LEU A 461 -22.63 12.11 -3.96
N ASN A 462 -22.84 12.22 -5.28
CA ASN A 462 -23.67 13.23 -5.94
C ASN A 462 -24.69 12.55 -6.89
N PRO A 463 -25.81 12.02 -6.36
CA PRO A 463 -26.72 11.14 -7.12
C PRO A 463 -27.43 11.81 -8.31
N ASP A 464 -27.60 13.13 -8.28
CA ASP A 464 -28.25 13.86 -9.37
C ASP A 464 -27.30 14.20 -10.53
N GLY A 465 -25.98 13.96 -10.35
CA GLY A 465 -24.94 14.40 -11.26
C GLY A 465 -24.83 15.93 -11.35
N ILE A 466 -23.66 16.44 -11.72
CA ILE A 466 -23.40 17.88 -11.70
C ILE A 466 -22.90 18.36 -13.06
N SER A 467 -23.41 19.49 -13.51
CA SER A 467 -23.02 20.12 -14.78
C SER A 467 -21.71 20.87 -14.55
N ASP A 468 -20.60 20.14 -14.63
CA ASP A 468 -19.26 20.71 -14.54
C ASP A 468 -18.65 20.94 -15.93
N ARG A 469 -17.81 21.97 -16.03
CA ARG A 469 -17.03 22.30 -17.23
C ARG A 469 -15.63 21.69 -17.21
N TRP A 470 -15.12 21.24 -16.05
CA TRP A 470 -13.71 20.89 -15.86
C TRP A 470 -13.49 19.55 -15.14
N ILE A 471 -12.29 19.43 -14.57
CA ILE A 471 -11.62 18.21 -14.09
C ILE A 471 -11.67 18.29 -12.56
N ASP A 472 -12.37 17.35 -11.91
CA ASP A 472 -12.66 17.42 -10.48
C ASP A 472 -11.70 16.51 -9.69
N ASP A 473 -10.80 17.10 -8.90
CA ASP A 473 -9.99 16.32 -7.97
C ASP A 473 -10.85 15.74 -6.85
N ILE A 474 -10.60 14.49 -6.47
CA ILE A 474 -11.23 13.84 -5.32
C ILE A 474 -10.15 13.29 -4.38
N SER A 475 -10.28 13.61 -3.09
CA SER A 475 -9.46 13.05 -2.03
C SER A 475 -10.33 12.24 -1.09
N VAL A 476 -9.88 11.03 -0.75
CA VAL A 476 -10.54 10.15 0.21
C VAL A 476 -9.59 9.85 1.36
N ASP A 477 -10.14 9.67 2.55
CA ASP A 477 -9.38 9.12 3.66
C ASP A 477 -10.29 8.30 4.59
N VAL A 478 -9.66 7.42 5.39
CA VAL A 478 -10.31 6.49 6.31
C VAL A 478 -9.53 6.40 7.62
N ASN A 479 -10.24 6.33 8.74
CA ASN A 479 -9.62 6.18 10.07
C ASN A 479 -9.96 4.85 10.76
N GLY A 480 -10.56 3.89 10.03
CA GLY A 480 -10.96 2.57 10.52
C GLY A 480 -12.43 2.49 11.00
N VAL A 481 -13.03 3.60 11.44
CA VAL A 481 -14.45 3.68 11.80
C VAL A 481 -15.27 4.41 10.73
N ALA A 482 -14.77 5.54 10.27
CA ALA A 482 -15.43 6.42 9.33
C ALA A 482 -14.60 6.59 8.06
N MET A 483 -15.26 7.09 7.03
CA MET A 483 -14.60 7.53 5.80
C MET A 483 -15.11 8.89 5.41
N CYS A 484 -14.23 9.70 4.84
CA CYS A 484 -14.57 10.98 4.28
C CYS A 484 -14.08 11.07 2.84
N ALA A 485 -14.76 11.90 2.06
CA ALA A 485 -14.38 12.24 0.72
C ALA A 485 -14.57 13.75 0.55
N ALA A 486 -13.60 14.39 -0.08
CA ALA A 486 -13.67 15.78 -0.48
C ALA A 486 -13.43 15.92 -1.98
N TRP A 487 -14.18 16.80 -2.62
CA TRP A 487 -14.02 17.09 -4.05
C TRP A 487 -14.34 18.55 -4.35
N THR A 488 -13.95 19.00 -5.55
CA THR A 488 -14.29 20.34 -6.04
C THR A 488 -15.47 20.25 -7.00
N GLU A 489 -16.37 21.23 -6.96
CA GLU A 489 -17.39 21.41 -8.01
C GLU A 489 -17.36 22.85 -8.50
N ASP A 490 -17.47 23.04 -9.81
CA ASP A 490 -17.71 24.35 -10.39
C ASP A 490 -19.18 24.73 -10.30
N VAL A 491 -19.45 25.86 -9.65
CA VAL A 491 -20.79 26.43 -9.60
C VAL A 491 -20.97 27.31 -10.83
N GLU A 492 -22.05 27.09 -11.59
CA GLU A 492 -22.36 27.85 -12.80
C GLU A 492 -22.21 29.36 -12.55
N PRO A 493 -21.40 30.07 -13.36
CA PRO A 493 -21.22 31.50 -13.21
C PRO A 493 -22.57 32.19 -13.30
N THR A 494 -22.77 33.20 -12.46
CA THR A 494 -23.89 34.14 -12.61
C THR A 494 -23.88 34.69 -14.05
N PRO A 495 -25.05 34.80 -14.72
CA PRO A 495 -25.07 35.30 -16.10
C PRO A 495 -24.40 36.68 -16.21
N GLY A 496 -23.25 36.75 -16.86
CA GLY A 496 -22.42 37.95 -17.00
C GLY A 496 -21.09 37.93 -16.24
N ASP A 497 -20.79 36.87 -15.50
CA ASP A 497 -19.51 36.65 -14.83
C ASP A 497 -18.67 35.62 -15.59
N ASP A 498 -17.41 35.97 -15.89
CA ASP A 498 -16.43 35.06 -16.51
C ASP A 498 -15.60 34.32 -15.43
N ALA A 499 -15.82 34.62 -14.14
CA ALA A 499 -15.15 33.95 -13.03
C ALA A 499 -15.71 32.53 -12.82
N ILE A 500 -14.81 31.57 -12.63
CA ILE A 500 -15.14 30.20 -12.22
C ILE A 500 -15.25 30.21 -10.69
N ASP A 501 -16.45 29.98 -10.14
CA ASP A 501 -16.68 29.81 -8.69
C ASP A 501 -16.57 28.32 -8.35
N SER A 502 -15.35 27.85 -8.08
CA SER A 502 -15.11 26.47 -7.63
C SER A 502 -15.35 26.35 -6.12
N ARG A 503 -16.06 25.32 -5.69
CA ARG A 503 -16.36 25.09 -4.27
C ARG A 503 -15.93 23.71 -3.83
N VAL A 504 -15.47 23.61 -2.58
CA VAL A 504 -15.06 22.33 -1.99
C VAL A 504 -16.22 21.74 -1.20
N PHE A 505 -16.49 20.47 -1.47
CA PHE A 505 -17.52 19.65 -0.86
C PHE A 505 -16.86 18.58 0.00
N VAL A 506 -17.47 18.27 1.14
CA VAL A 506 -17.03 17.19 2.02
C VAL A 506 -18.24 16.36 2.45
N ARG A 507 -18.15 15.05 2.28
CA ARG A 507 -19.10 14.08 2.83
C ARG A 507 -18.35 13.03 3.62
N CYS A 508 -18.98 12.55 4.68
CA CYS A 508 -18.46 11.44 5.46
C CYS A 508 -19.55 10.38 5.65
N ALA A 509 -19.13 9.13 5.87
CA ALA A 509 -20.00 8.05 6.30
C ALA A 509 -19.53 7.53 7.66
N ASP A 510 -20.49 7.36 8.56
CA ASP A 510 -20.34 7.03 9.98
C ASP A 510 -19.82 5.60 10.21
N ASP A 511 -19.98 4.76 9.20
CA ASP A 511 -19.44 3.41 9.13
C ASP A 511 -19.25 3.01 7.66
N LEU A 512 -18.76 1.79 7.50
CA LEU A 512 -18.51 1.13 6.22
C LEU A 512 -19.80 0.61 5.54
N GLU A 513 -21.00 0.97 5.99
CA GLU A 513 -22.28 0.48 5.44
C GLU A 513 -23.34 1.58 5.23
N SER A 514 -23.16 2.75 5.85
CA SER A 514 -24.13 3.83 5.98
C SER A 514 -24.22 4.74 4.76
N SER A 515 -25.20 5.64 4.81
CA SER A 515 -25.42 6.73 3.86
C SER A 515 -24.48 7.91 4.12
N TRP A 516 -23.93 8.49 3.07
CA TRP A 516 -23.03 9.63 3.14
C TRP A 516 -23.74 10.92 3.58
N SER A 517 -23.26 11.53 4.67
CA SER A 517 -23.76 12.78 5.22
C SER A 517 -22.86 13.97 4.85
N PRO A 518 -23.44 15.12 4.42
CA PRO A 518 -22.67 16.32 4.13
C PRO A 518 -22.12 16.93 5.42
N GLN A 519 -20.87 17.38 5.37
CA GLN A 519 -20.22 18.09 6.48
C GLN A 519 -20.36 19.61 6.29
N GLY A 520 -21.58 20.13 6.43
CA GLY A 520 -21.90 21.57 6.33
C GLY A 520 -23.35 21.85 5.93
N ALA A 521 -23.74 23.14 5.86
CA ALA A 521 -25.02 23.51 5.25
C ALA A 521 -24.98 23.17 3.76
N ASP A 522 -25.75 22.17 3.33
CA ASP A 522 -25.85 21.69 1.95
C ASP A 522 -24.49 21.45 1.24
N ALA A 523 -23.46 21.05 2.01
CA ALA A 523 -22.16 20.58 1.53
C ALA A 523 -21.11 21.63 1.10
N LEU A 524 -21.12 22.83 1.67
CA LEU A 524 -20.03 23.82 1.50
C LEU A 524 -19.21 24.00 2.76
N VAL A 525 -17.89 24.17 2.60
CA VAL A 525 -17.01 24.72 3.64
C VAL A 525 -17.43 26.17 3.92
N THR A 526 -18.38 26.39 4.83
CA THR A 526 -18.91 27.71 5.19
C THR A 526 -18.06 28.42 6.23
N VAL A 527 -16.79 28.67 5.91
CA VAL A 527 -15.94 29.64 6.64
C VAL A 527 -15.43 30.73 5.70
N ASP A 528 -15.27 30.42 4.41
CA ASP A 528 -14.80 31.35 3.37
C ASP A 528 -14.81 30.56 2.03
N HIS A 529 -15.40 31.07 0.96
CA HIS A 529 -15.72 30.29 -0.26
C HIS A 529 -14.70 30.55 -1.40
N GLN A 530 -14.77 29.75 -2.48
CA GLN A 530 -13.84 29.70 -3.64
C GLN A 530 -12.60 28.79 -3.48
N GLY A 531 -12.79 27.47 -3.31
CA GLY A 531 -11.69 26.53 -3.08
C GLY A 531 -11.55 25.46 -4.16
N ARG A 532 -10.35 24.88 -4.30
CA ARG A 532 -10.08 23.78 -5.24
C ARG A 532 -8.92 22.89 -4.80
N SER A 533 -8.79 21.73 -5.46
CA SER A 533 -7.77 20.70 -5.20
C SER A 533 -7.71 20.29 -3.71
N PRO A 534 -8.80 19.70 -3.18
CA PRO A 534 -8.87 19.33 -1.78
C PRO A 534 -8.00 18.11 -1.47
N ALA A 535 -7.36 18.13 -0.31
CA ALA A 535 -6.71 16.98 0.31
C ALA A 535 -7.23 16.82 1.74
N ILE A 536 -7.65 15.60 2.10
CA ILE A 536 -8.16 15.30 3.43
C ILE A 536 -7.25 14.34 4.18
N ALA A 537 -7.27 14.47 5.51
CA ALA A 537 -6.69 13.51 6.43
C ALA A 537 -7.61 13.37 7.64
N MET A 538 -7.85 12.14 8.08
CA MET A 538 -8.65 11.81 9.24
C MET A 538 -7.72 11.54 10.44
N VAL A 539 -7.97 12.25 11.52
CA VAL A 539 -7.17 12.17 12.75
C VAL A 539 -8.13 11.98 13.91
N GLY A 540 -8.23 10.74 14.39
CA GLY A 540 -9.29 10.36 15.31
C GLY A 540 -10.66 10.75 14.76
N ASN A 541 -11.48 11.42 15.56
CA ASN A 541 -12.82 11.84 15.15
C ASN A 541 -12.86 13.15 14.36
N TYR A 542 -11.72 13.67 13.88
CA TYR A 542 -11.68 14.89 13.09
C TYR A 542 -11.32 14.60 11.64
N VAL A 543 -11.99 15.31 10.72
CA VAL A 543 -11.54 15.46 9.34
C VAL A 543 -10.81 16.79 9.21
N TYR A 544 -9.58 16.73 8.73
CA TYR A 544 -8.80 17.87 8.30
C TYR A 544 -8.91 18.00 6.78
N LEU A 545 -9.01 19.23 6.29
CA LEU A 545 -9.10 19.54 4.87
C LEU A 545 -8.10 20.65 4.55
N ALA A 546 -7.18 20.36 3.64
CA ALA A 546 -6.32 21.33 2.99
C ALA A 546 -6.86 21.64 1.59
N TYR A 547 -6.91 22.91 1.20
CA TYR A 547 -7.37 23.32 -0.12
C TYR A 547 -6.73 24.62 -0.55
N LEU A 548 -6.66 24.86 -1.86
CA LEU A 548 -6.24 26.14 -2.39
C LEU A 548 -7.33 27.17 -2.14
N TYR A 549 -6.97 28.28 -1.49
CA TYR A 549 -7.85 29.37 -1.09
C TYR A 549 -7.33 30.73 -1.62
N PRO A 550 -8.19 31.58 -2.22
CA PRO A 550 -7.80 32.88 -2.76
C PRO A 550 -7.85 33.96 -1.68
N GLU A 551 -6.85 34.84 -1.63
CA GLU A 551 -6.76 35.89 -0.60
C GLU A 551 -7.84 36.99 -0.73
N SER A 552 -8.47 37.15 -1.90
CA SER A 552 -9.51 38.16 -2.12
C SER A 552 -10.65 37.67 -3.02
N ASP A 553 -11.88 37.98 -2.60
CA ASP A 553 -13.12 37.73 -3.38
C ASP A 553 -13.22 38.60 -4.65
N GLU A 554 -12.49 39.71 -4.73
CA GLU A 554 -12.52 40.62 -5.89
C GLU A 554 -11.44 40.23 -6.91
N TYR A 555 -11.84 40.16 -8.19
CA TYR A 555 -10.89 39.95 -9.28
C TYR A 555 -9.99 41.18 -9.45
N VAL A 556 -8.82 41.22 -8.80
CA VAL A 556 -7.89 42.39 -8.85
C VAL A 556 -6.88 42.38 -10.00
N GLY A 557 -7.09 41.56 -11.04
CA GLY A 557 -6.20 41.44 -12.20
C GLY A 557 -5.27 40.22 -12.14
N PRO A 558 -4.16 40.15 -12.91
CA PRO A 558 -3.33 38.95 -13.06
C PRO A 558 -2.55 38.50 -11.80
N GLU A 559 -2.79 39.13 -10.65
CA GLU A 559 -2.15 38.87 -9.35
C GLU A 559 -3.15 38.25 -8.37
N PHE A 560 -3.65 37.04 -8.66
CA PHE A 560 -4.37 36.22 -7.67
C PHE A 560 -3.36 35.52 -6.77
N TYR A 561 -3.34 35.90 -5.50
CA TYR A 561 -2.61 35.14 -4.48
C TYR A 561 -3.52 34.05 -3.95
N TRP A 562 -3.12 32.81 -4.22
CA TRP A 562 -3.68 31.64 -3.57
C TRP A 562 -2.75 31.25 -2.42
N HIS A 563 -3.30 30.68 -1.36
CA HIS A 563 -2.53 29.96 -0.36
C HIS A 563 -3.26 28.67 -0.03
N ILE A 564 -2.60 27.73 0.63
CA ILE A 564 -3.28 26.54 1.13
C ILE A 564 -3.83 26.88 2.50
N ARG A 565 -5.13 26.75 2.64
CA ARG A 565 -5.81 26.84 3.93
C ARG A 565 -6.06 25.44 4.45
N VAL A 566 -5.82 25.25 5.74
CA VAL A 566 -6.15 24.01 6.46
C VAL A 566 -7.23 24.31 7.47
N ILE A 567 -8.32 23.56 7.37
CA ILE A 567 -9.45 23.60 8.30
C ILE A 567 -9.67 22.21 8.88
N ARG A 568 -10.38 22.14 10.01
CA ARG A 568 -10.87 20.85 10.52
C ARG A 568 -12.29 20.94 11.01
N ARG A 569 -12.89 19.77 11.21
CA ARG A 569 -14.19 19.62 11.84
C ARG A 569 -14.30 18.23 12.50
N PRO A 570 -14.93 18.11 13.69
CA PRO A 570 -15.32 16.80 14.20
C PRO A 570 -16.37 16.15 13.28
N ILE A 571 -16.17 14.87 13.01
CA ILE A 571 -17.02 14.05 12.16
C ILE A 571 -18.37 13.85 12.88
N LEU A 572 -19.48 14.07 12.18
CA LEU A 572 -20.87 13.82 12.66
C LEU A 572 -21.40 14.74 13.75
N GLU A 573 -20.67 15.79 14.11
CA GLU A 573 -21.19 16.85 14.98
C GLU A 573 -21.66 18.04 14.13
N GLU A 574 -22.76 18.69 14.53
CA GLU A 574 -23.25 19.93 13.91
C GLU A 574 -22.43 21.16 14.33
N THR A 575 -21.11 21.11 14.09
CA THR A 575 -20.18 22.20 14.36
C THR A 575 -19.79 22.91 13.06
N SER A 576 -19.31 24.16 13.19
CA SER A 576 -18.68 24.87 12.08
C SER A 576 -17.27 24.33 11.85
N TRP A 577 -16.82 24.39 10.59
CA TRP A 577 -15.39 24.26 10.29
C TRP A 577 -14.59 25.32 11.04
N GLU A 578 -13.39 24.95 11.47
CA GLU A 578 -12.43 25.87 12.10
C GLU A 578 -11.14 25.92 11.29
N VAL A 579 -10.59 27.11 11.08
CA VAL A 579 -9.25 27.28 10.49
C VAL A 579 -8.22 26.81 11.50
N VAL A 580 -7.28 25.99 11.07
CA VAL A 580 -6.24 25.42 11.92
C VAL A 580 -4.84 25.54 11.33
N GLY A 581 -4.74 26.12 10.14
CA GLY A 581 -3.47 26.32 9.47
C GLY A 581 -3.59 27.07 8.17
N ASN A 582 -2.48 27.66 7.77
CA ASN A 582 -2.29 28.19 6.43
C ASN A 582 -0.86 27.83 5.97
N SER A 583 -0.64 27.73 4.66
CA SER A 583 0.70 27.71 4.08
C SER A 583 1.38 29.07 4.26
N ILE A 584 2.66 29.16 3.88
CA ILE A 584 3.24 30.48 3.59
C ILE A 584 2.52 31.11 2.39
N TYR A 585 2.48 32.44 2.36
CA TYR A 585 1.97 33.21 1.23
C TYR A 585 2.87 32.98 0.02
N GLY A 586 2.30 32.45 -1.05
CA GLY A 586 3.00 32.13 -2.30
C GLY A 586 2.16 32.50 -3.51
N TYR A 587 2.79 32.63 -4.67
CA TYR A 587 2.07 32.82 -5.92
C TYR A 587 1.74 31.45 -6.51
N TYR A 588 0.45 31.12 -6.65
CA TYR A 588 0.04 29.87 -7.33
C TYR A 588 -0.81 30.21 -8.53
N TYR A 589 -0.33 29.83 -9.70
CA TYR A 589 -1.12 29.95 -10.92
C TYR A 589 -2.08 28.77 -11.02
N PRO A 590 -3.39 28.99 -11.13
CA PRO A 590 -4.35 27.93 -10.93
C PRO A 590 -4.21 26.77 -11.92
N GLN A 591 -3.77 27.04 -13.15
CA GLN A 591 -3.65 26.01 -14.18
C GLN A 591 -2.39 25.13 -14.06
N ASN A 592 -1.46 25.47 -13.17
CA ASN A 592 -0.17 24.79 -13.00
C ASN A 592 0.11 24.36 -11.55
N THR A 593 -0.91 24.30 -10.69
CA THR A 593 -0.73 23.96 -9.27
C THR A 593 -0.94 22.48 -9.05
N TYR A 594 0.04 21.82 -8.43
CA TYR A 594 -0.16 20.48 -7.88
C TYR A 594 -1.09 20.59 -6.66
N PRO A 595 -2.05 19.65 -6.50
CA PRO A 595 -2.85 19.57 -5.29
C PRO A 595 -1.96 19.53 -4.04
N PRO A 596 -2.34 20.21 -2.94
CA PRO A 596 -1.72 19.95 -1.66
C PRO A 596 -1.87 18.46 -1.31
N GLN A 597 -0.95 17.95 -0.51
CA GLN A 597 -1.09 16.64 0.12
C GLN A 597 -1.22 16.82 1.62
N LEU A 598 -2.15 16.08 2.23
CA LEU A 598 -2.34 16.06 3.66
C LEU A 598 -2.21 14.61 4.12
N LEU A 599 -1.30 14.35 5.05
CA LEU A 599 -0.95 12.99 5.47
C LEU A 599 -0.77 12.94 6.98
N LEU A 600 -1.33 11.91 7.62
CA LEU A 600 -0.99 11.54 8.99
C LEU A 600 0.18 10.54 8.98
N ALA A 601 1.35 10.98 9.44
CA ALA A 601 2.52 10.13 9.62
C ALA A 601 2.77 9.89 11.12
N GLY A 602 2.36 8.73 11.62
CA GLY A 602 2.45 8.40 13.04
C GLY A 602 1.62 9.39 13.86
N SER A 603 2.26 10.12 14.78
CA SER A 603 1.60 11.14 15.59
C SER A 603 1.64 12.55 14.96
N ARG A 604 1.92 12.67 13.65
CA ARG A 604 2.21 13.96 13.00
C ARG A 604 1.34 14.19 11.78
N LEU A 605 0.55 15.26 11.80
CA LEU A 605 -0.17 15.74 10.62
C LEU A 605 0.75 16.62 9.77
N VAL A 606 0.83 16.34 8.48
CA VAL A 606 1.79 16.97 7.58
C VAL A 606 1.08 17.49 6.33
N LEU A 607 1.38 18.73 5.96
CA LEU A 607 0.96 19.38 4.74
C LEU A 607 2.13 19.47 3.76
N GLY A 608 2.01 18.88 2.58
CA GLY A 608 2.97 19.00 1.47
C GLY A 608 2.41 19.82 0.32
N TYR A 609 3.23 20.64 -0.34
CA TYR A 609 2.85 21.32 -1.58
C TYR A 609 4.04 21.86 -2.38
N ILE A 610 3.81 22.18 -3.65
CA ILE A 610 4.77 22.86 -4.52
C ILE A 610 4.39 24.33 -4.68
N GLU A 611 5.30 25.23 -4.34
CA GLU A 611 5.21 26.65 -4.67
C GLU A 611 5.88 26.93 -6.01
N ASN A 612 5.22 27.75 -6.85
CA ASN A 612 5.77 28.22 -8.12
C ASN A 612 6.16 29.70 -8.01
N GLU A 613 7.45 29.97 -7.78
CA GLU A 613 7.94 31.34 -7.76
C GLU A 613 7.90 31.89 -9.19
N ASN A 614 6.92 32.74 -9.49
CA ASN A 614 6.62 33.31 -10.81
C ASN A 614 7.69 34.29 -11.35
N THR A 615 8.94 34.10 -10.97
CA THR A 615 10.09 34.75 -11.59
C THR A 615 10.51 33.93 -12.81
N ILE A 616 11.08 34.60 -13.80
CA ILE A 616 11.47 34.15 -15.14
C ILE A 616 12.30 32.83 -15.17
N ASN A 617 12.66 32.27 -14.02
CA ASN A 617 13.50 31.09 -13.83
C ASN A 617 12.77 29.79 -13.44
N SER A 618 11.43 29.74 -13.36
CA SER A 618 10.67 28.47 -13.20
C SER A 618 11.12 27.61 -12.01
N SER A 619 11.36 28.22 -10.84
CA SER A 619 11.79 27.49 -9.64
C SER A 619 10.56 26.95 -8.90
N TYR A 620 10.52 25.63 -8.72
CA TYR A 620 9.42 24.92 -8.09
C TYR A 620 9.90 24.35 -6.76
N ASN A 621 9.43 24.94 -5.68
CA ASN A 621 9.91 24.65 -4.34
C ASN A 621 8.93 23.71 -3.62
N VAL A 622 9.43 22.59 -3.11
CA VAL A 622 8.62 21.69 -2.28
C VAL A 622 8.69 22.15 -0.83
N HIS A 623 7.51 22.36 -0.25
CA HIS A 623 7.31 22.67 1.15
C HIS A 623 6.64 21.50 1.84
N VAL A 624 7.16 21.13 3.01
CA VAL A 624 6.57 20.10 3.86
C VAL A 624 6.44 20.68 5.26
N MET A 625 5.21 20.84 5.73
CA MET A 625 4.85 21.62 6.90
C MET A 625 4.07 20.80 7.93
N SER A 626 4.13 21.23 9.18
CA SER A 626 3.47 20.60 10.33
C SER A 626 3.03 21.71 11.31
N PRO A 627 1.94 21.51 12.06
CA PRO A 627 1.46 22.46 13.08
C PRO A 627 2.54 22.98 14.05
#